data_AF-A0A6C0KGA4-F1
#
_entry.id   AF-A0A6C0KGA4-F1
#
_cell.length_a   1.000
_cell.length_b   1.000
_cell.length_c   1.000
_cell.angle_alpha   90.00
_cell.angle_beta   90.00
_cell.angle_gamma   90.00
#
_symmetry.space_group_name_H-M   'P 1'
#
loop_
_entity.id
_entity.type
_entity.pdbx_description
1 polymer ?
#
loop_
_entity_poly.entity_id
_entity_poly.type
_entity_poly.pdbx_seq_one_letter_code
_entity_poly.pdbx_strand_id
1 'polypeptide(L)'
;MSKISISESKKQKKDPLFDNPMFQQMKQSLSKEDQEKYDKIGKELYETVNFETNEIEQESIDVIAQLGIMLRSGLHPSYLTYEEKQFLENYLGKTWYLEFGYLENDIHRINL
;
A
#
# COMPACT_ATOMS: atom_id res chain seq x y z
N MET A 1 -16.78 33.66 -16.56
CA MET A 1 -16.04 32.39 -16.50
C MET A 1 -14.55 32.71 -16.44
N SER A 2 -14.00 32.78 -15.22
CA SER A 2 -12.63 33.23 -14.99
C SER A 2 -11.69 32.04 -14.84
N LYS A 3 -10.58 32.08 -15.56
CA LYS A 3 -9.50 31.09 -15.57
C LYS A 3 -8.79 31.12 -14.21
N ILE A 4 -8.72 30.00 -13.51
CA ILE A 4 -7.81 29.83 -12.37
C ILE A 4 -6.51 29.25 -12.92
N SER A 5 -5.51 30.12 -13.00
CA SER A 5 -4.12 29.78 -13.31
C SER A 5 -3.49 29.20 -12.05
N ILE A 6 -3.28 27.87 -12.01
CA ILE A 6 -2.53 27.23 -10.92
C ILE A 6 -1.04 27.37 -11.25
N SER A 7 -0.46 28.50 -10.84
CA SER A 7 0.98 28.65 -10.71
C SER A 7 1.30 29.09 -9.29
N GLU A 8 1.04 28.21 -8.33
CA GLU A 8 1.59 28.36 -6.98
C GLU A 8 2.91 27.58 -6.91
N SER A 9 4.00 28.32 -7.09
CA SER A 9 5.35 27.87 -6.76
C SER A 9 5.39 27.42 -5.29
N LYS A 10 5.40 26.11 -5.03
CA LYS A 10 5.68 25.54 -3.72
C LYS A 10 7.07 26.02 -3.29
N LYS A 11 7.14 27.00 -2.38
CA LYS A 11 8.38 27.35 -1.68
C LYS A 11 8.85 26.10 -0.95
N GLN A 12 9.95 25.49 -1.40
CA GLN A 12 10.60 24.38 -0.71
C GLN A 12 10.93 24.83 0.72
N LYS A 13 10.18 24.27 1.67
CA LYS A 13 10.45 24.45 3.10
C LYS A 13 11.71 23.62 3.36
N LYS A 14 12.79 24.27 3.82
CA LYS A 14 14.04 23.56 4.13
C LYS A 14 13.77 22.50 5.19
N ASP A 15 14.18 21.27 4.93
CA ASP A 15 14.09 20.17 5.89
C ASP A 15 15.36 20.19 6.76
N PRO A 16 15.28 20.54 8.05
CA PRO A 16 16.46 20.66 8.90
C PRO A 16 17.23 19.32 9.05
N LEU A 17 16.59 18.18 8.82
CA LEU A 17 17.22 16.86 8.93
C LEU A 17 18.11 16.53 7.72
N PHE A 18 17.74 17.01 6.53
CA PHE A 18 18.44 16.68 5.28
C PHE A 18 19.17 17.88 4.63
N ASP A 19 18.79 19.11 4.99
CA ASP A 19 19.40 20.36 4.49
C ASP A 19 20.49 20.89 5.43
N ASN A 20 21.11 20.03 6.24
CA ASN A 20 22.25 20.42 7.08
C ASN A 20 23.60 20.06 6.43
N PRO A 21 24.66 20.84 6.70
CA PRO A 21 25.98 20.63 6.08
C PRO A 21 26.59 19.26 6.38
N MET A 22 26.33 18.70 7.56
CA MET A 22 26.87 17.41 7.98
C MET A 22 26.31 16.27 7.13
N PHE A 23 24.99 16.26 6.90
CA PHE A 23 24.34 15.28 6.03
C PHE A 23 24.83 15.38 4.58
N GLN A 24 24.98 16.61 4.06
CA GLN A 24 25.43 16.82 2.68
C GLN A 24 26.89 16.35 2.48
N GLN A 25 27.77 16.62 3.44
CA GLN A 25 29.15 16.11 3.42
C GLN A 25 29.19 14.59 3.50
N MET A 26 28.36 13.99 4.37
CA MET A 26 28.24 12.54 4.47
C MET A 26 27.75 11.94 3.14
N LYS A 27 26.67 12.48 2.54
CA LYS A 27 26.13 12.01 1.25
C LYS A 27 27.18 12.09 0.14
N GLN A 28 27.96 13.18 0.08
CA GLN A 28 29.03 13.37 -0.91
C GLN A 28 30.26 12.48 -0.66
N SER A 29 30.48 12.04 0.59
CA SER A 29 31.59 11.14 0.95
C SER A 29 31.35 9.69 0.55
N LEU A 30 30.10 9.33 0.25
CA LEU A 30 29.74 7.99 -0.22
C LEU A 30 30.20 7.77 -1.65
N SER A 31 30.51 6.51 -1.98
CA SER A 31 30.76 6.11 -3.37
C SER A 31 29.50 6.35 -4.22
N LYS A 32 29.66 6.49 -5.55
CA LYS A 32 28.50 6.65 -6.44
C LYS A 32 27.54 5.46 -6.35
N GLU A 33 28.08 4.25 -6.24
CA GLU A 33 27.30 3.03 -6.09
C GLU A 33 26.48 3.04 -4.79
N ASP A 34 27.07 3.48 -3.68
CA ASP A 34 26.36 3.59 -2.42
C ASP A 34 25.27 4.67 -2.47
N GLN A 35 25.55 5.82 -3.11
CA GLN A 35 24.54 6.88 -3.30
C GLN A 35 23.33 6.36 -4.07
N GLU A 36 23.57 5.66 -5.20
CA GLU A 36 22.50 5.06 -6.00
C GLU A 36 21.72 4.00 -5.22
N LYS A 37 22.41 3.19 -4.42
CA LYS A 37 21.78 2.18 -3.56
C LYS A 37 20.88 2.82 -2.50
N TYR A 38 21.35 3.86 -1.80
CA TYR A 38 20.53 4.55 -0.80
C TYR A 38 19.33 5.27 -1.42
N ASP A 39 19.51 5.91 -2.57
CA ASP A 39 18.40 6.57 -3.27
C ASP A 39 17.35 5.54 -3.75
N LYS A 40 17.79 4.35 -4.21
CA LYS A 40 16.89 3.25 -4.58
C LYS A 40 16.10 2.72 -3.38
N ILE A 41 16.77 2.44 -2.25
CA ILE A 41 16.11 1.95 -1.03
C ILE A 41 15.10 2.98 -0.51
N GLY A 42 15.47 4.27 -0.49
CA GLY A 42 14.57 5.33 -0.05
C GLY A 42 13.33 5.44 -0.92
N LYS A 43 13.49 5.28 -2.24
CA LYS A 43 12.38 5.26 -3.20
C LYS A 43 11.46 4.06 -2.99
N GLU A 44 12.01 2.85 -2.88
CA GLU A 44 11.23 1.64 -2.63
C GLU A 44 10.43 1.73 -1.33
N LEU A 45 11.03 2.23 -0.24
CA LEU A 45 10.32 2.44 1.03
C LEU A 45 9.20 3.47 0.93
N TYR A 46 9.46 4.60 0.25
CA TYR A 46 8.45 5.65 0.14
C TYR A 46 7.27 5.24 -0.76
N GLU A 47 7.53 4.42 -1.78
CA GLU A 47 6.50 3.93 -2.70
C GLU A 47 5.69 2.76 -2.13
N THR A 48 6.24 1.99 -1.20
CA THR A 48 5.57 0.78 -0.65
C THR A 48 4.87 1.00 0.69
N VAL A 49 5.09 2.14 1.34
CA VAL A 49 4.44 2.49 2.62
C VAL A 49 3.34 3.49 2.37
N ASN A 50 2.10 3.11 2.66
CA ASN A 50 1.00 4.06 2.68
C ASN A 50 1.04 4.85 4.01
N PHE A 51 1.62 6.06 3.97
CA PHE A 51 1.79 6.91 5.15
C PHE A 51 0.47 7.46 5.73
N GLU A 52 -0.66 7.35 5.02
CA GLU A 52 -1.96 7.73 5.55
C GLU A 52 -2.57 6.60 6.41
N THR A 53 -2.28 5.34 6.09
CA THR A 53 -2.79 4.16 6.80
C THR A 53 -1.75 3.43 7.66
N ASN A 54 -0.47 3.79 7.56
CA ASN A 54 0.68 3.10 8.17
C ASN A 54 0.81 1.62 7.76
N GLU A 55 0.27 1.23 6.61
CA GLU A 55 0.36 -0.13 6.09
C GLU A 55 1.50 -0.27 5.09
N ILE A 56 2.23 -1.39 5.19
CA ILE A 56 3.23 -1.80 4.19
C ILE A 56 2.46 -2.59 3.12
N GLU A 57 2.41 -2.09 1.89
CA GLU A 57 1.64 -2.70 0.79
C GLU A 57 2.11 -4.13 0.48
N GLN A 58 3.39 -4.44 0.71
CA GLN A 58 4.00 -5.69 0.29
C GLN A 58 3.52 -6.92 1.08
N GLU A 59 3.36 -6.83 2.41
CA GLU A 59 2.79 -7.91 3.23
C GLU A 59 1.30 -8.10 2.94
N SER A 60 0.63 -7.01 2.56
CA SER A 60 -0.80 -7.02 2.30
C SER A 60 -1.16 -7.74 0.99
N ILE A 61 -0.31 -7.61 -0.04
CA ILE A 61 -0.47 -8.31 -1.32
C ILE A 61 -0.41 -9.84 -1.14
N ASP A 62 0.49 -10.34 -0.29
CA ASP A 62 0.65 -11.79 -0.07
C ASP A 62 -0.59 -12.39 0.61
N VAL A 63 -1.19 -11.67 1.57
CA VAL A 63 -2.41 -12.11 2.26
C VAL A 63 -3.61 -12.14 1.29
N ILE A 64 -3.80 -11.12 0.45
CA ILE A 64 -4.86 -11.14 -0.56
C ILE A 64 -4.66 -12.29 -1.55
N ALA A 65 -3.42 -12.50 -2.01
CA ALA A 65 -3.11 -13.59 -2.92
C ALA A 65 -3.44 -14.96 -2.30
N GLN A 66 -3.09 -15.16 -1.02
CA GLN A 66 -3.41 -16.39 -0.30
C GLN A 66 -4.92 -16.60 -0.14
N LEU A 67 -5.66 -15.57 0.30
CA LEU A 67 -7.12 -15.63 0.44
C LEU A 67 -7.78 -15.91 -0.91
N GLY A 68 -7.31 -15.27 -1.98
CA GLY A 68 -7.78 -15.50 -3.33
C GLY A 68 -7.55 -16.94 -3.81
N ILE A 69 -6.40 -17.53 -3.50
CA ILE A 69 -6.13 -18.95 -3.77
C ILE A 69 -7.11 -19.83 -2.99
N MET A 70 -7.30 -19.59 -1.69
CA MET A 70 -8.19 -20.38 -0.83
C MET A 70 -9.63 -20.38 -1.37
N LEU A 71 -10.16 -19.21 -1.72
CA LEU A 71 -11.51 -19.06 -2.29
C LEU A 71 -11.65 -19.78 -3.63
N ARG A 72 -10.67 -19.65 -4.52
CA ARG A 72 -10.63 -20.36 -5.82
C ARG A 72 -10.45 -21.87 -5.67
N SER A 73 -9.87 -22.30 -4.56
CA SER A 73 -9.71 -23.73 -4.20
C SER A 73 -11.01 -24.34 -3.65
N GLY A 74 -12.08 -23.56 -3.53
CA GLY A 74 -13.38 -24.02 -3.04
C GLY A 74 -13.62 -23.77 -1.55
N LEU A 75 -12.79 -22.97 -0.88
CA LEU A 75 -13.14 -22.48 0.45
C LEU A 75 -14.37 -21.58 0.33
N HIS A 76 -15.43 -21.92 1.04
CA HIS A 76 -16.65 -21.12 1.03
C HIS A 76 -16.46 -19.84 1.88
N PRO A 77 -16.90 -18.65 1.40
CA PRO A 77 -16.70 -17.35 2.06
C PRO A 77 -17.13 -17.28 3.53
N SER A 78 -18.13 -18.08 3.92
CA SER A 78 -18.60 -18.16 5.31
C SER A 78 -17.53 -18.60 6.29
N TYR A 79 -16.51 -19.35 5.84
CA TYR A 79 -15.40 -19.85 6.68
C TYR A 79 -14.29 -18.84 6.91
N LEU A 80 -14.27 -17.74 6.15
CA LEU A 80 -13.34 -16.64 6.42
C LEU A 80 -13.67 -15.98 7.75
N THR A 81 -12.63 -15.56 8.47
CA THR A 81 -12.79 -14.77 9.68
C THR A 81 -13.36 -13.39 9.36
N TYR A 82 -13.77 -12.66 10.39
CA TYR A 82 -14.24 -11.28 10.22
C TYR A 82 -13.12 -10.40 9.64
N GLU A 83 -11.90 -10.56 10.14
CA GLU A 83 -10.71 -9.81 9.73
C GLU A 83 -10.36 -10.08 8.27
N GLU A 84 -10.40 -11.34 7.81
CA GLU A 84 -10.13 -11.71 6.41
C GLU A 84 -11.18 -11.13 5.45
N LYS A 85 -12.45 -11.10 5.85
CA LYS A 85 -13.53 -10.47 5.06
C LYS A 85 -13.34 -8.96 4.96
N GLN A 86 -12.97 -8.31 6.06
CA GLN A 86 -12.66 -6.88 6.08
C GLN A 86 -11.44 -6.57 5.20
N PHE A 87 -10.42 -7.44 5.22
CA PHE A 87 -9.24 -7.29 4.41
C PHE A 87 -9.55 -7.36 2.90
N LEU A 88 -10.36 -8.35 2.49
CA LEU A 88 -10.85 -8.46 1.11
C LEU A 88 -11.74 -7.27 0.72
N GLU A 89 -12.61 -6.78 1.62
CA GLU A 89 -13.44 -5.60 1.37
C GLU A 89 -12.60 -4.33 1.17
N ASN A 90 -11.53 -4.15 1.95
CA ASN A 90 -10.66 -2.98 1.84
C ASN A 90 -9.85 -2.98 0.53
N TYR A 91 -9.39 -4.15 0.08
CA TYR A 91 -8.53 -4.28 -1.11
C TYR A 91 -9.29 -4.46 -2.43
N LEU A 92 -10.35 -5.27 -2.44
CA LEU A 92 -11.12 -5.63 -3.64
C LEU A 92 -12.49 -4.93 -3.69
N GLY A 93 -12.89 -4.28 -2.60
CA GLY A 93 -14.17 -3.58 -2.47
C GLY A 93 -15.30 -4.43 -1.88
N LYS A 94 -16.42 -3.78 -1.57
CA LYS A 94 -17.59 -4.39 -0.90
C LYS A 94 -18.18 -5.60 -1.61
N THR A 95 -17.98 -5.69 -2.92
CA THR A 95 -18.51 -6.74 -3.79
C THR A 95 -17.46 -7.77 -4.17
N TRP A 96 -16.37 -7.90 -3.40
CA TRP A 96 -15.26 -8.83 -3.68
C TRP A 96 -15.72 -10.27 -3.96
N TYR A 97 -16.80 -10.73 -3.32
CA TYR A 97 -17.34 -12.08 -3.44
C TYR A 97 -17.80 -12.43 -4.86
N LEU A 98 -18.17 -11.43 -5.67
CA LEU A 98 -18.56 -11.62 -7.07
C LEU A 98 -17.38 -12.08 -7.94
N GLU A 99 -16.15 -11.65 -7.62
CA GLU A 99 -14.95 -12.07 -8.35
C GLU A 99 -14.66 -13.57 -8.23
N PHE A 100 -15.20 -14.19 -7.18
CA PHE A 100 -15.04 -15.61 -6.88
C PHE A 100 -16.30 -16.43 -7.18
N GLY A 101 -17.33 -15.80 -7.78
CA GLY A 101 -18.57 -16.47 -8.17
C GLY A 101 -19.56 -16.75 -7.05
N TYR A 102 -19.41 -16.09 -5.89
CA TYR A 102 -20.33 -16.20 -4.77
C TYR A 102 -21.38 -15.09 -4.79
N LEU A 103 -22.46 -15.28 -4.03
CA LEU A 103 -23.48 -14.27 -3.77
C LEU A 103 -23.26 -13.64 -2.40
N GLU A 104 -23.84 -12.45 -2.18
CA GLU A 104 -23.75 -11.74 -0.88
C GLU A 104 -24.21 -12.62 0.30
N ASN A 105 -25.26 -13.42 0.07
CA ASN A 105 -25.79 -14.33 1.07
C ASN A 105 -24.82 -15.45 1.47
N ASP A 106 -23.84 -15.79 0.62
CA ASP A 106 -22.87 -16.86 0.90
C ASP A 106 -21.81 -16.42 1.92
N ILE A 107 -21.65 -15.11 2.14
CA ILE A 107 -20.69 -14.54 3.11
C ILE A 107 -21.10 -14.87 4.55
N HIS A 108 -22.40 -14.96 4.82
CA HIS A 108 -22.97 -15.13 6.15
C HIS A 108 -23.51 -16.54 6.41
N ARG A 109 -23.55 -17.39 5.39
CA ARG A 109 -24.18 -18.71 5.48
C ARG A 109 -23.24 -19.72 6.13
N ILE A 110 -23.25 -19.78 7.46
CA ILE A 110 -22.70 -20.93 8.19
C ILE A 110 -23.73 -22.05 8.06
N ASN A 111 -23.48 -23.03 7.20
CA ASN A 111 -24.28 -24.26 7.19
C ASN A 111 -23.99 -25.01 8.50
N LEU A 112 -25.00 -25.14 9.37
CA LEU A 112 -25.06 -26.10 10.46
C LEU A 112 -25.29 -27.52 9.92
#